data_AF-A0A2E2C5Q1-F1
#
_entry.id   AF-A0A2E2C5Q1-F1
#
_cell.length_a   1.000
_cell.length_b   1.000
_cell.length_c   1.000
_cell.angle_alpha   90.00
_cell.angle_beta   90.00
_cell.angle_gamma   90.00
#
_symmetry.space_group_name_H-M   'P 1'
#
loop_
_entity.id
_entity.type
_entity.pdbx_description
1 polymer ?
#
loop_
_entity_poly.entity_id
_entity_poly.type
_entity_poly.pdbx_seq_one_letter_code
_entity_poly.pdbx_strand_id
1 'polypeptide(L)'
;MNRTAEGLIFRVRSVHADDFISDDNECVVWGDRGVPPDRLRKEIWWLPELSPDTELMNWFSRHPDRWYEFRRRYRDQLSAEKETCEQLRTSACQRLLTLIYQQGTSARNMATVIEEHLIQLECQQRWNAGLMIGGHTTPVKSQIVALGGLWFTKHKTWVMPDEQSWRTIINLLPGDF
;
A
#
# COMPACT_ATOMS: atom_id res chain seq x y z
N MET A 1 11.56 -9.23 -4.94
CA MET A 1 10.84 -9.88 -3.82
C MET A 1 9.43 -9.31 -3.79
N ASN A 2 8.41 -10.14 -3.95
CA ASN A 2 7.02 -9.72 -3.73
C ASN A 2 6.86 -9.43 -2.23
N ARG A 3 6.38 -8.24 -1.87
CA ARG A 3 6.01 -7.93 -0.48
C ARG A 3 4.51 -8.13 -0.38
N THR A 4 4.11 -9.31 0.06
CA THR A 4 2.70 -9.59 0.37
C THR A 4 2.38 -8.89 1.69
N ALA A 5 1.85 -7.68 1.62
CA ALA A 5 1.26 -7.05 2.79
C ALA A 5 -0.13 -7.66 3.01
N GLU A 6 -0.18 -8.87 3.60
CA GLU A 6 -1.24 -9.22 4.55
C GLU A 6 -2.67 -8.84 4.07
N GLY A 7 -3.09 -9.35 2.91
CA GLY A 7 -4.42 -9.13 2.31
C GLY A 7 -4.49 -8.11 1.17
N LEU A 8 -3.47 -7.25 1.01
CA LEU A 8 -3.22 -6.47 -0.20
C LEU A 8 -1.99 -7.02 -0.92
N ILE A 9 -2.03 -7.07 -2.25
CA ILE A 9 -0.95 -7.63 -3.04
C ILE A 9 -0.24 -6.51 -3.79
N PHE A 10 0.90 -6.07 -3.25
CA PHE A 10 1.73 -5.05 -3.87
C PHE A 10 3.07 -5.59 -4.37
N ARG A 11 3.60 -4.89 -5.36
CA ARG A 11 4.98 -5.01 -5.79
C ARG A 11 5.49 -3.64 -6.17
N VAL A 12 6.63 -3.24 -5.60
CA VAL A 12 7.29 -1.98 -5.96
C VAL A 12 8.47 -2.28 -6.89
N ARG A 13 8.51 -1.64 -8.06
CA ARG A 13 9.59 -1.83 -9.06
C ARG A 13 10.15 -0.50 -9.55
N SER A 14 11.46 -0.49 -9.80
CA SER A 14 12.09 0.62 -10.53
C SER A 14 11.77 0.49 -12.01
N VAL A 15 11.54 1.61 -12.70
CA VAL A 15 11.43 1.66 -14.16
C VAL A 15 12.68 1.13 -14.87
N HIS A 16 13.84 1.15 -14.18
CA HIS A 16 15.12 0.75 -14.74
C HIS A 16 15.43 -0.75 -14.60
N ALA A 17 14.50 -1.55 -14.06
CA ALA A 17 14.68 -3.00 -14.01
C ALA A 17 14.53 -3.59 -15.43
N ASP A 18 15.48 -4.43 -15.84
CA ASP A 18 15.55 -5.00 -17.18
C ASP A 18 14.40 -5.98 -17.50
N ASP A 19 13.83 -6.62 -16.48
CA ASP A 19 12.76 -7.63 -16.62
C ASP A 19 11.36 -7.06 -16.34
N PHE A 20 10.98 -6.01 -17.05
CA PHE A 20 9.63 -5.46 -16.96
C PHE A 20 8.62 -6.25 -17.80
N ILE A 21 8.37 -7.49 -17.40
CA ILE A 21 7.27 -8.31 -17.89
C ILE A 21 6.13 -8.16 -16.89
N SER A 22 5.07 -7.44 -17.26
CA SER A 22 3.79 -7.63 -16.60
C SER A 22 3.22 -8.95 -17.11
N ASP A 23 2.90 -9.85 -16.18
CA ASP A 23 1.99 -10.96 -16.50
C ASP A 23 0.61 -10.38 -16.84
N ASP A 24 -0.21 -11.11 -17.61
CA ASP A 24 -1.54 -10.64 -18.04
C ASP A 24 -2.53 -10.38 -16.87
N ASN A 25 -2.15 -10.72 -15.64
CA ASN A 25 -2.95 -10.50 -14.42
C ASN A 25 -2.43 -9.38 -13.51
N GLU A 26 -1.38 -8.65 -13.90
CA GLU A 26 -0.73 -7.62 -13.10
C GLU A 26 -1.23 -6.22 -13.48
N CYS A 27 -1.77 -5.46 -12.51
CA CYS A 27 -2.09 -4.06 -12.71
C CYS A 27 -0.84 -3.21 -12.52
N VAL A 28 -0.32 -2.58 -13.57
CA VAL A 28 0.83 -1.68 -13.44
C VAL A 28 0.35 -0.26 -13.24
N VAL A 29 0.81 0.38 -12.16
CA VAL A 29 0.48 1.77 -11.84
C VAL A 29 1.72 2.64 -11.90
N TRP A 30 1.59 3.72 -12.65
CA TRP A 30 2.59 4.74 -12.79
C TRP A 30 2.09 6.06 -12.20
N GLY A 31 2.71 6.47 -11.10
CA GLY A 31 2.36 7.69 -10.36
C GLY A 31 3.33 8.84 -10.58
N ASP A 32 4.01 8.93 -11.72
CA ASP A 32 4.85 10.08 -12.10
C ASP A 32 4.12 10.99 -13.11
N ARG A 33 4.43 12.29 -13.09
CA ARG A 33 3.89 13.28 -14.03
C ARG A 33 4.42 13.08 -15.44
N GLY A 34 5.57 12.43 -15.59
CA GLY A 34 6.10 12.03 -16.90
C GLY A 34 5.25 10.93 -17.54
N VAL A 35 5.11 10.99 -18.86
CA VAL A 35 4.48 9.91 -19.66
C VAL A 35 5.27 8.61 -19.45
N PRO A 36 4.59 7.47 -19.20
CA PRO A 36 5.27 6.19 -19.05
C PRO A 36 6.07 5.84 -20.33
N PRO A 37 7.28 5.27 -20.20
CA PRO A 37 8.05 4.85 -21.36
C PRO A 37 7.32 3.83 -22.24
N ASP A 38 7.43 3.96 -23.56
CA ASP A 38 6.81 3.06 -24.56
C ASP A 38 7.17 1.58 -24.39
N ARG A 39 8.29 1.29 -23.73
CA ARG A 39 8.74 -0.08 -23.41
C ARG A 39 7.87 -0.78 -22.37
N LEU A 40 7.06 -0.05 -21.61
CA LEU A 40 6.15 -0.64 -20.64
C LEU A 40 4.90 -1.16 -21.39
N ARG A 41 4.44 -2.38 -21.08
CA ARG A 41 3.35 -3.08 -21.80
C ARG A 41 1.97 -2.41 -21.64
N LYS A 42 0.99 -2.81 -22.47
CA LYS A 42 -0.30 -2.12 -22.70
C LYS A 42 -1.26 -1.95 -21.49
N GLU A 43 -1.02 -2.56 -20.33
CA GLU A 43 -1.91 -2.45 -19.15
C GLU A 43 -1.32 -1.57 -18.04
N ILE A 44 -0.97 -0.32 -18.37
CA ILE A 44 -0.46 0.65 -17.40
C ILE A 44 -1.53 1.69 -17.11
N TRP A 45 -1.84 1.86 -15.84
CA TRP A 45 -2.60 2.99 -15.35
C TRP A 45 -1.63 4.15 -15.10
N TRP A 46 -1.74 5.18 -15.93
CA TRP A 46 -1.00 6.41 -15.75
C TRP A 46 -1.81 7.38 -14.90
N LEU A 47 -1.38 7.58 -13.65
CA LEU A 47 -2.08 8.37 -12.63
C LEU A 47 -1.15 9.50 -12.13
N PRO A 48 -0.89 10.52 -12.95
CA PRO A 48 -0.01 11.64 -12.60
C PRO A 48 -0.50 12.45 -11.39
N GLU A 49 -1.79 12.37 -11.05
CA GLU A 49 -2.37 12.95 -9.83
C GLU A 49 -1.78 12.35 -8.56
N LEU A 50 -1.30 11.11 -8.61
CA LEU A 50 -0.64 10.49 -7.47
C LEU A 50 0.80 10.97 -7.30
N SER A 51 1.36 11.73 -8.24
CA SER A 51 2.70 12.27 -8.08
C SER A 51 2.76 13.35 -7.01
N PRO A 52 3.85 13.43 -6.24
CA PRO A 52 4.08 14.60 -5.41
C PRO A 52 4.13 15.85 -6.29
N ASP A 53 3.67 16.99 -5.76
CA ASP A 53 3.77 18.23 -6.50
C ASP A 53 5.21 18.70 -6.70
N THR A 54 5.37 19.60 -7.68
CA THR A 54 6.69 20.14 -8.06
C THR A 54 7.36 20.86 -6.89
N GLU A 55 6.60 21.52 -6.02
CA GLU A 55 7.13 22.21 -4.85
C GLU A 55 7.75 21.22 -3.85
N LEU A 56 7.03 20.15 -3.51
CA LEU A 56 7.49 19.12 -2.59
C LEU A 56 8.69 18.35 -3.16
N MET A 57 8.69 18.05 -4.45
CA MET A 57 9.84 17.43 -5.13
C MET A 57 11.09 18.33 -5.13
N ASN A 58 10.92 19.62 -5.40
CA ASN A 58 12.01 20.59 -5.35
C ASN A 58 12.54 20.80 -3.93
N TRP A 59 11.65 20.79 -2.93
CA TRP A 59 12.02 20.88 -1.53
C TRP A 59 12.84 19.65 -1.10
N PHE A 60 12.37 18.44 -1.44
CA PHE A 60 13.06 17.21 -1.07
C PHE A 60 14.42 17.05 -1.76
N SER A 61 14.53 17.49 -3.02
CA SER A 61 15.82 17.53 -3.73
C SER A 61 16.89 18.37 -3.00
N ARG A 62 16.49 19.39 -2.23
CA ARG A 62 17.41 20.23 -1.42
C ARG A 62 17.65 19.66 -0.03
N HIS A 63 16.81 18.74 0.43
CA HIS A 63 16.84 18.16 1.78
C HIS A 63 16.66 16.63 1.74
N PRO A 64 17.56 15.89 1.04
CA PRO A 64 17.39 14.45 0.84
C PRO A 64 17.47 13.63 2.14
N ASP A 65 18.06 14.19 3.19
CA ASP A 65 18.09 13.64 4.55
C ASP A 65 16.71 13.65 5.23
N ARG A 66 15.78 14.49 4.78
CA ARG A 66 14.44 14.69 5.37
C ARG A 66 13.36 13.76 4.80
N TRP A 67 13.70 12.49 4.61
CA TRP A 67 12.77 11.48 4.07
C TRP A 67 11.46 11.39 4.84
N TYR A 68 11.51 11.38 6.17
CA TYR A 68 10.30 11.26 7.00
C TYR A 68 9.34 12.44 6.82
N GLU A 69 9.88 13.65 6.63
CA GLU A 69 9.08 14.85 6.41
C GLU A 69 8.50 14.88 4.99
N PHE A 70 9.29 14.48 3.97
CA PHE A 70 8.79 14.28 2.61
C PHE A 70 7.61 13.29 2.59
N ARG A 71 7.81 12.12 3.20
CA ARG A 71 6.79 11.07 3.30
C ARG A 71 5.50 11.58 3.96
N ARG A 72 5.61 12.37 5.03
CA ARG A 72 4.45 12.96 5.71
C ARG A 72 3.69 13.90 4.77
N ARG A 73 4.38 14.89 4.20
CA ARG A 73 3.77 15.88 3.30
C ARG A 73 3.16 15.23 2.05
N TYR A 74 3.83 14.22 1.50
CA TYR A 74 3.34 13.51 0.33
C TYR A 74 2.08 12.69 0.66
N ARG A 75 2.00 12.06 1.84
CA ARG A 75 0.77 11.42 2.29
C ARG A 75 -0.40 12.39 2.47
N ASP A 76 -0.12 13.64 2.82
CA ASP A 76 -1.17 14.68 2.89
C ASP A 76 -1.69 15.00 1.48
N GLN A 77 -0.82 15.07 0.47
CA GLN A 77 -1.22 15.21 -0.94
C GLN A 77 -2.04 14.00 -1.43
N LEU A 78 -1.60 12.77 -1.15
CA LEU A 78 -2.35 11.55 -1.49
C LEU A 78 -3.74 11.52 -0.84
N SER A 79 -3.87 12.08 0.38
CA SER A 79 -5.16 12.18 1.07
C SER A 79 -6.15 13.14 0.40
N ALA A 80 -5.69 14.01 -0.50
CA ALA A 80 -6.55 14.83 -1.34
C ALA A 80 -7.10 14.03 -2.53
N GLU A 81 -6.32 13.10 -3.07
CA GLU A 81 -6.68 12.21 -4.20
C GLU A 81 -7.45 10.96 -3.73
N LYS A 82 -8.51 11.17 -2.95
CA LYS A 82 -9.25 10.09 -2.26
C LYS A 82 -9.82 9.05 -3.20
N GLU A 83 -10.46 9.49 -4.28
CA GLU A 83 -11.16 8.60 -5.21
C GLU A 83 -10.17 7.67 -5.92
N THR A 84 -9.10 8.22 -6.48
CA THR A 84 -8.02 7.44 -7.12
C THR A 84 -7.39 6.46 -6.13
N CYS A 85 -7.10 6.90 -4.89
CA CYS A 85 -6.55 6.02 -3.87
C CYS A 85 -7.51 4.88 -3.49
N GLU A 86 -8.81 5.13 -3.39
CA GLU A 86 -9.82 4.08 -3.11
C GLU A 86 -9.94 3.06 -4.25
N GLN A 87 -9.88 3.53 -5.50
CA GLN A 87 -9.87 2.65 -6.68
C GLN A 87 -8.63 1.74 -6.69
N LEU A 88 -7.45 2.30 -6.38
CA LEU A 88 -6.22 1.53 -6.28
C LEU A 88 -6.22 0.55 -5.11
N ARG A 89 -6.71 0.97 -3.94
CA ARG A 89 -6.87 0.10 -2.76
C ARG A 89 -7.75 -1.10 -3.11
N THR A 90 -8.92 -0.84 -3.71
CA THR A 90 -9.87 -1.90 -4.11
C THR A 90 -9.24 -2.85 -5.14
N SER A 91 -8.49 -2.30 -6.10
CA SER A 91 -7.75 -3.11 -7.08
C SER A 91 -6.70 -4.00 -6.43
N ALA A 92 -5.97 -3.49 -5.43
CA ALA A 92 -4.94 -4.22 -4.70
C ALA A 92 -5.49 -5.34 -3.79
N CYS A 93 -6.78 -5.31 -3.44
CA CYS A 93 -7.46 -6.42 -2.77
C CYS A 93 -7.81 -7.57 -3.73
N GLN A 94 -7.91 -7.30 -5.03
CA GLN A 94 -8.38 -8.27 -6.04
C GLN A 94 -7.24 -8.89 -6.85
N ARG A 95 -6.19 -8.11 -7.11
CA ARG A 95 -5.07 -8.51 -7.96
C ARG A 95 -3.77 -7.86 -7.52
N LEU A 96 -2.66 -8.36 -8.06
CA LEU A 96 -1.35 -7.76 -7.85
C LEU A 96 -1.32 -6.34 -8.44
N LEU A 97 -1.05 -5.35 -7.59
CA LEU A 97 -0.80 -3.97 -7.98
C LEU A 97 0.71 -3.68 -7.97
N THR A 98 1.24 -3.33 -9.12
CA THR A 98 2.67 -3.04 -9.29
C THR A 98 2.91 -1.55 -9.44
N LEU A 99 3.46 -0.96 -8.39
CA LEU A 99 3.74 0.46 -8.28
C LEU A 99 5.14 0.76 -8.79
N ILE A 100 5.23 1.66 -9.77
CA ILE A 100 6.49 1.99 -10.43
C ILE A 100 7.07 3.30 -9.93
N TYR A 101 8.38 3.30 -9.71
CA TYR A 101 9.13 4.50 -9.39
C TYR A 101 10.31 4.71 -10.35
N GLN A 102 10.61 5.98 -10.63
CA GLN A 102 11.80 6.36 -11.39
C GLN A 102 12.99 6.66 -10.49
N GLN A 103 12.76 7.44 -9.42
CA GLN A 103 13.82 7.97 -8.57
C GLN A 103 13.77 7.40 -7.16
N GLY A 104 14.96 7.31 -6.54
CA GLY A 104 15.14 6.83 -5.18
C GLY A 104 15.70 5.41 -5.12
N THR A 105 15.53 4.78 -3.96
CA THR A 105 16.02 3.43 -3.67
C THR A 105 14.85 2.48 -3.45
N SER A 106 15.10 1.18 -3.40
CA SER A 106 14.06 0.17 -3.11
C SER A 106 13.35 0.35 -1.77
N ALA A 107 13.93 1.08 -0.82
CA ALA A 107 13.33 1.37 0.48
C ALA A 107 12.78 2.80 0.62
N ARG A 108 13.24 3.74 -0.22
CA ARG A 108 12.86 5.16 -0.16
C ARG A 108 12.59 5.66 -1.57
N ASN A 109 11.35 5.56 -1.99
CA ASN A 109 10.85 6.02 -3.28
C ASN A 109 9.35 6.36 -3.15
N MET A 110 8.80 7.05 -4.15
CA MET A 110 7.40 7.50 -4.14
C MET A 110 6.41 6.33 -4.10
N ALA A 111 6.67 5.26 -4.85
CA ALA A 111 5.82 4.07 -4.92
C ALA A 111 5.67 3.39 -3.55
N THR A 112 6.71 3.34 -2.72
CA THR A 112 6.62 2.86 -1.34
C THR A 112 5.74 3.75 -0.47
N VAL A 113 5.72 5.07 -0.69
CA VAL A 113 4.82 5.97 0.06
C VAL A 113 3.36 5.76 -0.36
N ILE A 114 3.10 5.54 -1.65
CA ILE A 114 1.77 5.17 -2.16
C ILE A 114 1.32 3.84 -1.55
N GLU A 115 2.15 2.80 -1.61
CA GLU A 115 1.89 1.48 -1.01
C GLU A 115 1.44 1.62 0.45
N GLU A 116 2.24 2.31 1.27
CA GLU A 116 1.95 2.52 2.68
C GLU A 116 0.65 3.32 2.91
N HIS A 117 0.34 4.29 2.04
CA HIS A 117 -0.89 5.05 2.12
C HIS A 117 -2.11 4.17 1.83
N LEU A 118 -2.05 3.33 0.79
CA LEU A 118 -3.13 2.40 0.45
C LEU A 118 -3.37 1.35 1.55
N ILE A 119 -2.31 0.81 2.15
CA ILE A 119 -2.41 -0.09 3.31
C ILE A 119 -3.09 0.61 4.49
N GLN A 120 -2.74 1.88 4.73
CA GLN A 120 -3.35 2.66 5.81
C GLN A 120 -4.86 2.86 5.57
N LEU A 121 -5.27 3.15 4.32
CA LEU A 121 -6.68 3.28 3.96
C LEU A 121 -7.45 1.98 4.19
N GLU A 122 -6.88 0.85 3.77
CA GLU A 122 -7.46 -0.48 4.01
C GLU A 122 -7.61 -0.78 5.51
N CYS A 123 -6.58 -0.46 6.31
CA CYS A 123 -6.69 -0.64 7.75
C CYS A 123 -7.81 0.22 8.35
N GLN A 124 -7.96 1.46 7.89
CA GLN A 124 -9.01 2.37 8.33
C GLN A 124 -10.39 1.86 7.91
N GLN A 125 -10.53 1.30 6.71
CA GLN A 125 -11.77 0.69 6.23
C GLN A 125 -12.19 -0.50 7.10
N ARG A 126 -11.26 -1.44 7.35
CA ARG A 126 -11.55 -2.64 8.16
C ARG A 126 -11.87 -2.28 9.61
N TRP A 127 -11.20 -1.26 10.15
CA TRP A 127 -11.53 -0.69 11.46
C TRP A 127 -12.95 -0.13 11.49
N ASN A 128 -13.34 0.67 10.48
CA ASN A 128 -14.69 1.23 10.40
C ASN A 128 -15.76 0.15 10.23
N ALA A 129 -15.41 -0.99 9.62
CA ALA A 129 -16.27 -2.17 9.50
C ALA A 129 -16.34 -3.01 10.79
N GLY A 130 -15.61 -2.66 11.84
CA GLY A 130 -15.60 -3.38 13.11
C GLY A 130 -14.79 -4.69 13.10
N LEU A 131 -14.00 -4.94 12.05
CA LEU A 131 -13.22 -6.17 11.87
C LEU A 131 -11.91 -6.16 12.68
N MET A 132 -11.95 -5.66 13.91
CA MET A 132 -10.77 -5.46 14.75
C MET A 132 -10.55 -6.62 15.73
N ILE A 133 -9.29 -6.98 15.94
CA ILE A 133 -8.86 -7.91 16.99
C ILE A 133 -7.98 -7.15 17.98
N GLY A 134 -8.55 -6.84 19.14
CA GLY A 134 -7.85 -6.23 20.28
C GLY A 134 -7.28 -7.29 21.25
N GLY A 135 -6.41 -6.86 22.16
CA GLY A 135 -5.90 -7.71 23.25
C GLY A 135 -4.58 -8.42 22.96
N HIS A 136 -4.26 -9.44 23.77
CA HIS A 136 -3.01 -10.19 23.70
C HIS A 136 -3.05 -11.25 22.58
N THR A 137 -2.64 -10.85 21.37
CA THR A 137 -2.73 -11.73 20.18
C THR A 137 -1.52 -12.63 19.96
N THR A 138 -0.52 -12.63 20.85
CA THR A 138 0.71 -13.43 20.72
C THR A 138 0.46 -14.92 20.37
N PRO A 139 -0.54 -15.63 20.96
CA PRO A 139 -0.79 -17.03 20.64
C PRO A 139 -1.35 -17.28 19.22
N VAL A 140 -1.97 -16.26 18.62
CA VAL A 140 -2.68 -16.38 17.33
C VAL A 140 -2.10 -15.47 16.24
N LYS A 141 -0.98 -14.80 16.51
CA LYS A 141 -0.40 -13.80 15.59
C LYS A 141 -0.11 -14.38 14.22
N SER A 142 0.45 -15.60 14.16
CA SER A 142 0.71 -16.30 12.89
C SER A 142 -0.56 -16.56 12.09
N GLN A 143 -1.66 -16.90 12.76
CA GLN A 143 -2.95 -17.17 12.15
C GLN A 143 -3.58 -15.87 11.62
N ILE A 144 -3.48 -14.78 12.39
CA ILE A 144 -3.92 -13.46 11.96
C ILE A 144 -3.22 -13.08 10.64
N VAL A 145 -1.90 -13.19 10.60
CA VAL A 145 -1.10 -12.87 9.40
C VAL A 145 -1.45 -13.81 8.24
N ALA A 146 -1.59 -15.12 8.49
CA ALA A 146 -1.94 -16.10 7.46
C ALA A 146 -3.32 -15.86 6.84
N LEU A 147 -4.26 -15.34 7.62
CA LEU A 147 -5.59 -14.95 7.16
C LEU A 147 -5.62 -13.53 6.55
N GLY A 148 -4.47 -12.87 6.36
CA GLY A 148 -4.40 -11.53 5.78
C GLY A 148 -4.85 -10.42 6.72
N GLY A 149 -4.71 -10.61 8.03
CA GLY A 149 -4.89 -9.55 9.02
C GLY A 149 -3.75 -8.54 8.94
N LEU A 150 -4.10 -7.24 8.98
CA LEU A 150 -3.16 -6.13 8.93
C LEU A 150 -2.95 -5.54 10.31
N TRP A 151 -1.72 -5.13 10.62
CA TRP A 151 -1.44 -4.37 11.84
C TRP A 151 -1.73 -2.87 11.64
N PHE A 152 -2.76 -2.38 12.32
CA PHE A 152 -3.15 -0.98 12.25
C PHE A 152 -2.41 -0.14 13.30
N THR A 153 -1.26 0.40 12.91
CA THR A 153 -0.35 1.16 13.79
C THR A 153 -1.04 2.31 14.56
N LYS A 154 -1.97 3.02 13.92
CA LYS A 154 -2.71 4.15 14.51
C LYS A 154 -3.49 3.76 15.77
N HIS A 155 -4.11 2.57 15.76
CA HIS A 155 -4.95 2.08 16.86
C HIS A 155 -4.30 0.94 17.65
N LYS A 156 -3.09 0.52 17.27
CA LYS A 156 -2.35 -0.60 17.87
C LYS A 156 -3.21 -1.87 17.97
N THR A 157 -3.87 -2.20 16.88
CA THR A 157 -4.82 -3.32 16.78
C THR A 157 -4.58 -4.08 15.49
N TRP A 158 -4.98 -5.34 15.45
CA TRP A 158 -5.13 -6.05 14.20
C TRP A 158 -6.48 -5.73 13.56
N VAL A 159 -6.53 -5.72 12.23
CA VAL A 159 -7.77 -5.59 11.45
C VAL A 159 -7.82 -6.66 10.38
N MET A 160 -8.95 -7.36 10.32
CA MET A 160 -9.15 -8.56 9.50
C MET A 160 -9.78 -8.20 8.15
N PRO A 161 -9.48 -8.97 7.09
CA PRO A 161 -9.97 -8.65 5.74
C PRO A 161 -11.47 -8.87 5.58
N ASP A 162 -12.04 -9.78 6.35
CA ASP A 162 -13.44 -10.16 6.26
C ASP A 162 -13.94 -10.75 7.59
N GLU A 163 -15.27 -10.87 7.70
CA GLU A 163 -15.95 -11.37 8.89
C GLU A 163 -15.62 -12.84 9.21
N GLN A 164 -15.41 -13.68 8.19
CA GLN A 164 -15.11 -15.11 8.39
C GLN A 164 -13.72 -15.29 9.02
N SER A 165 -12.73 -14.57 8.51
CA SER A 165 -11.37 -14.51 9.04
C SER A 165 -11.38 -13.94 10.47
N TRP A 166 -12.14 -12.87 10.70
CA TRP A 166 -12.32 -12.29 12.04
C TRP A 166 -12.92 -13.28 13.04
N ARG A 167 -14.04 -13.93 12.71
CA ARG A 167 -14.66 -14.97 13.56
C ARG A 167 -13.71 -16.12 13.85
N THR A 168 -12.92 -16.53 12.86
CA THR A 168 -11.91 -17.59 13.03
C THR A 168 -10.90 -17.25 14.11
N ILE A 169 -10.39 -16.01 14.13
CA ILE A 169 -9.42 -15.57 15.14
C ILE A 169 -10.05 -15.42 16.52
N ILE A 170 -11.25 -14.83 16.61
CA ILE A 170 -11.95 -14.66 17.89
C ILE A 170 -12.18 -16.01 18.57
N ASN A 171 -12.59 -17.04 17.82
CA ASN A 171 -12.80 -18.40 18.35
C ASN A 171 -11.52 -19.09 18.87
N LEU A 172 -10.33 -18.60 18.50
CA LEU A 172 -9.04 -19.12 18.96
C LEU A 172 -8.51 -18.36 20.18
N LEU A 173 -9.04 -17.17 20.48
CA LEU A 173 -8.58 -16.38 21.60
C LEU A 173 -9.23 -16.87 22.91
N PRO A 174 -8.45 -17.02 23.99
CA PRO A 174 -9.01 -17.35 25.30
C PRO A 174 -9.69 -16.12 25.88
N GLY A 175 -11.02 -16.03 25.80
CA GLY A 175 -11.83 -14.98 26.41
C GLY A 175 -13.20 -14.82 25.74
N ASP A 176 -14.16 -14.23 26.48
CA ASP A 176 -15.43 -13.80 25.92
C ASP A 176 -15.22 -12.43 25.23
N PHE A 177 -15.43 -12.36 23.91
CA PHE A 177 -15.28 -11.17 23.07
C PHE A 177 -16.61 -10.76 22.45
#